data_AF-A0A0N1I607-F1
#
_entry.id   AF-A0A0N1I607-F1
#
_cell.length_a   1.000
_cell.length_b   1.000
_cell.length_c   1.000
_cell.angle_alpha   90.00
_cell.angle_beta   90.00
_cell.angle_gamma   90.00
#
_symmetry.space_group_name_H-M   'P 1'
#
loop_
_entity.id
_entity.type
_entity.pdbx_description
1 polymer ?
#
loop_
_entity_poly.entity_id
_entity_poly.type
_entity_poly.pdbx_seq_one_letter_code
_entity_poly.pdbx_strand_id
1 'polypeptide(L)'
;MCIYDSPRNNMKIVENGLTQAVHLTWLLVNRVHVLISQYNEEIVQTLICKVQENSVASGLLLQAIAARCQCCLKDEFALNIYKMLSLSHESQSGALVFLICRIIGKLEPAIAVRFANLATERCKMLAEVSPEDIKSQLSKEDLQVALESLHRDKDTKPLILKQHMPVQDSGPKPDFVLISDRLITMVQYWEHNFYTKPIGDILGKGLRKPIESLLISLSRLEVVNNIALIPPIAWSYVEVTVKNDTIQKIDLPLQALQDMDVLESFLFRVNLLGWSCKKQFEEIWVGLLGALPGNGTHWAVRGIAQLLATTAPALRRRPALHLPRTRVYLTDGG
;
A
#
# COMPACT_ATOMS: atom_id res chain seq x y z
N MET A 1 -21.66 15.33 35.87
CA MET A 1 -22.66 14.26 35.63
C MET A 1 -22.64 14.00 34.13
N CYS A 2 -21.78 13.08 33.71
CA CYS A 2 -21.51 12.80 32.30
C CYS A 2 -22.65 11.94 31.76
N ILE A 3 -23.44 12.49 30.83
CA ILE A 3 -24.47 11.74 30.13
C ILE A 3 -23.74 10.79 29.19
N TYR A 4 -23.77 9.49 29.51
CA TYR A 4 -23.45 8.43 28.55
C TYR A 4 -24.51 8.48 27.44
N ASP A 5 -24.15 9.04 26.29
CA ASP A 5 -24.98 8.98 25.08
C ASP A 5 -25.09 7.52 24.63
N SER A 6 -26.25 6.92 24.87
CA SER A 6 -26.56 5.55 24.49
C SER A 6 -26.82 5.48 22.97
N PRO A 7 -26.29 4.48 22.23
CA PRO A 7 -26.55 4.32 20.79
C PRO A 7 -28.05 4.19 20.46
N ARG A 8 -28.89 3.76 21.43
CA ARG A 8 -30.36 3.71 21.26
C ARG A 8 -31.01 5.09 21.19
N ASN A 9 -30.44 6.12 21.82
CA ASN A 9 -30.97 7.49 21.75
C ASN A 9 -30.63 8.14 20.41
N ASN A 10 -29.41 7.91 19.90
CA ASN A 10 -29.02 8.37 18.56
C ASN A 10 -29.89 7.75 17.46
N MET A 11 -30.23 6.46 17.58
CA MET A 11 -31.10 5.78 16.63
C MET A 11 -32.54 6.34 16.64
N LYS A 12 -33.09 6.67 17.82
CA LYS A 12 -34.41 7.31 17.94
C LYS A 12 -34.46 8.73 17.37
N ILE A 13 -33.38 9.50 17.46
CA ILE A 13 -33.32 10.85 16.87
C ILE A 13 -33.29 10.76 15.35
N VAL A 14 -32.54 9.80 14.80
CA VAL A 14 -32.48 9.55 13.36
C VAL A 14 -33.84 9.05 12.85
N GLU A 15 -34.48 8.08 13.51
CA GLU A 15 -35.81 7.58 13.12
C GLU A 15 -36.91 8.64 13.22
N ASN A 16 -36.94 9.43 14.31
CA ASN A 16 -37.94 10.49 14.49
C ASN A 16 -37.68 11.72 13.61
N GLY A 17 -36.43 11.99 13.21
CA GLY A 17 -36.08 13.07 12.29
C GLY A 17 -36.30 12.71 10.81
N LEU A 18 -36.15 11.43 10.45
CA LEU A 18 -36.37 10.89 9.09
C LEU A 18 -37.84 10.83 8.68
N THR A 19 -38.78 10.78 9.63
CA THR A 19 -40.22 10.76 9.34
C THR A 19 -40.74 12.08 8.75
N GLN A 20 -40.00 13.17 8.92
CA GLN A 20 -40.30 14.44 8.25
C GLN A 20 -39.49 14.58 6.96
N ALA A 21 -40.10 14.19 5.84
CA ALA A 21 -39.49 14.24 4.51
C ALA A 21 -38.79 15.57 4.19
N VAL A 22 -39.31 16.69 4.70
CA VAL A 22 -38.75 18.05 4.51
C VAL A 22 -37.32 18.17 5.07
N HIS A 23 -37.07 17.68 6.28
CA HIS A 23 -35.76 17.81 6.91
C HIS A 23 -34.72 16.90 6.27
N LEU A 24 -35.12 15.68 5.90
CA LEU A 24 -34.26 14.77 5.17
C LEU A 24 -33.89 15.34 3.80
N THR A 25 -34.87 15.83 3.05
CA THR A 25 -34.63 16.46 1.75
C THR A 25 -33.71 17.65 1.88
N TRP A 26 -33.92 18.53 2.87
CA TRP A 26 -33.06 19.67 3.08
C TRP A 26 -31.61 19.25 3.39
N LEU A 27 -31.43 18.26 4.27
CA LEU A 27 -30.11 17.76 4.66
C LEU A 27 -29.37 17.15 3.47
N LEU A 28 -30.02 16.24 2.73
CA LEU A 28 -29.44 15.58 1.57
C LEU A 28 -29.10 16.60 0.49
N VAL A 29 -30.04 17.47 0.11
CA VAL A 29 -29.82 18.43 -0.96
C VAL A 29 -28.75 19.45 -0.57
N ASN A 30 -28.80 20.04 0.63
CA ASN A 30 -27.93 21.18 0.96
C ASN A 30 -26.61 20.78 1.62
N ARG A 31 -26.54 19.63 2.29
CA ARG A 31 -25.40 19.24 3.15
C ARG A 31 -24.76 17.91 2.77
N VAL A 32 -25.02 17.38 1.58
CA VAL A 32 -24.39 16.12 1.10
C VAL A 32 -22.87 16.09 1.23
N HIS A 33 -22.17 17.21 1.01
CA HIS A 33 -20.71 17.31 1.17
C HIS A 33 -20.26 16.99 2.60
N VAL A 34 -21.00 17.47 3.61
CA VAL A 34 -20.70 17.18 5.03
C VAL A 34 -20.93 15.71 5.31
N LEU A 35 -22.02 15.13 4.82
CA LEU A 35 -22.32 13.71 5.00
C LEU A 35 -21.24 12.82 4.39
N ILE A 36 -20.73 13.18 3.20
CA ILE A 36 -19.63 12.44 2.56
C ILE A 36 -18.33 12.57 3.36
N SER A 37 -17.97 13.79 3.77
CA SER A 37 -16.74 14.04 4.54
C SER A 37 -16.76 13.34 5.90
N GLN A 38 -17.93 13.23 6.52
CA GLN A 38 -18.12 12.62 7.85
C GLN A 38 -18.60 11.17 7.79
N TYR A 39 -18.47 10.49 6.64
CA TYR A 39 -18.95 9.12 6.48
C TYR A 39 -18.27 8.11 7.42
N ASN A 40 -17.12 8.44 8.02
CA ASN A 40 -16.47 7.56 9.00
C ASN A 40 -17.20 7.55 10.37
N GLU A 41 -18.10 8.51 10.63
CA GLU A 41 -18.91 8.56 11.85
C GLU A 41 -20.07 7.57 11.79
N GLU A 42 -20.23 6.75 12.84
CA GLU A 42 -21.24 5.68 12.92
C GLU A 42 -22.67 6.21 12.72
N ILE A 43 -22.97 7.41 13.24
CA ILE A 43 -24.29 8.04 13.10
C ILE A 43 -24.60 8.40 11.65
N VAL A 44 -23.59 8.83 10.89
CA VAL A 44 -23.73 9.18 9.47
C VAL A 44 -23.91 7.91 8.65
N GLN A 45 -23.13 6.86 8.91
CA GLN A 45 -23.31 5.56 8.23
C GLN A 45 -24.71 5.01 8.47
N THR A 46 -25.18 5.02 9.72
CA THR A 46 -26.53 4.58 10.08
C THR A 46 -27.61 5.36 9.33
N LEU A 47 -27.48 6.69 9.27
CA LEU A 47 -28.38 7.55 8.52
C LEU A 47 -28.37 7.21 7.02
N ILE A 48 -27.19 7.06 6.41
CA ILE A 48 -27.08 6.72 4.98
C ILE A 48 -27.70 5.35 4.69
N CYS A 49 -27.47 4.34 5.53
CA CYS A 49 -28.14 3.04 5.39
C CYS A 49 -29.66 3.19 5.37
N LYS A 50 -30.24 3.96 6.31
CA LYS A 50 -31.68 4.24 6.34
C LYS A 50 -32.19 5.03 5.13
N VAL A 51 -31.42 5.98 4.63
CA VAL A 51 -31.74 6.70 3.38
C VAL A 51 -31.79 5.73 2.20
N GLN A 52 -30.84 4.79 2.14
CA GLN A 52 -30.72 3.86 1.04
C GLN A 52 -31.74 2.71 1.07
N GLU A 53 -32.34 2.40 2.22
CA GLU A 53 -33.50 1.49 2.34
C GLU A 53 -34.76 2.04 1.63
N ASN A 54 -34.86 3.35 1.42
CA ASN A 54 -36.01 3.99 0.78
C ASN A 54 -35.67 4.44 -0.65
N SER A 55 -36.40 3.92 -1.64
CA SER A 55 -36.16 4.20 -3.06
C SER A 55 -36.12 5.70 -3.42
N VAL A 56 -37.04 6.50 -2.86
CA VAL A 56 -37.15 7.94 -3.16
C VAL A 56 -36.01 8.71 -2.50
N ALA A 57 -35.69 8.39 -1.24
CA ALA A 57 -34.60 9.04 -0.53
C ALA A 57 -33.22 8.67 -1.11
N SER A 58 -33.05 7.41 -1.52
CA SER A 58 -31.89 6.91 -2.27
C SER A 58 -31.68 7.70 -3.56
N GLY A 59 -32.75 7.86 -4.36
CA GLY A 59 -32.70 8.67 -5.59
C GLY A 59 -32.36 10.12 -5.33
N LEU A 60 -32.90 10.72 -4.26
CA LEU A 60 -32.59 12.09 -3.88
C LEU A 60 -31.13 12.27 -3.46
N LEU A 61 -30.56 11.32 -2.70
CA LEU A 61 -29.14 11.34 -2.34
C LEU A 61 -28.27 11.27 -3.59
N LEU A 62 -28.61 10.39 -4.52
CA LEU A 62 -27.89 10.23 -5.79
C LEU A 62 -27.91 11.53 -6.61
N GLN A 63 -29.06 12.18 -6.71
CA GLN A 63 -29.19 13.49 -7.36
C GLN A 63 -28.39 14.58 -6.64
N ALA A 64 -28.38 14.59 -5.31
CA ALA A 64 -27.61 15.56 -4.53
C ALA A 64 -26.10 15.40 -4.78
N ILE A 65 -25.59 14.16 -4.79
CA ILE A 65 -24.19 13.84 -5.14
C ILE A 65 -23.91 14.28 -6.59
N ALA A 66 -24.79 13.93 -7.52
CA ALA A 66 -24.66 14.29 -8.93
C ALA A 66 -24.63 15.81 -9.13
N ALA A 67 -25.41 16.59 -8.37
CA ALA A 67 -25.47 18.04 -8.54
C ALA A 67 -24.29 18.78 -7.89
N ARG A 68 -23.78 18.29 -6.75
CA ARG A 68 -22.85 19.06 -5.90
C ARG A 68 -21.44 18.51 -5.80
N CYS A 69 -21.22 17.24 -6.12
CA CYS A 69 -19.94 16.58 -5.81
C CYS A 69 -19.08 16.28 -7.05
N GLN A 70 -19.54 16.62 -8.27
CA GLN A 70 -18.81 16.33 -9.51
C GLN A 70 -17.41 16.99 -9.58
N CYS A 71 -17.20 18.12 -8.88
CA CYS A 71 -15.93 18.84 -8.87
C CYS A 71 -14.97 18.36 -7.77
N CYS A 72 -15.43 17.49 -6.85
CA CYS A 72 -14.72 17.14 -5.62
C CYS A 72 -14.39 15.64 -5.58
N LEU A 73 -13.93 15.06 -6.68
CA LEU A 73 -13.75 13.60 -6.82
C LEU A 73 -12.29 13.17 -6.59
N LYS A 74 -11.74 13.44 -5.41
CA LYS A 74 -10.35 13.07 -5.05
C LYS A 74 -10.29 12.33 -3.71
N ASP A 75 -9.26 11.50 -3.57
CA ASP A 75 -8.83 10.88 -2.31
C ASP A 75 -9.97 10.18 -1.53
N GLU A 76 -9.97 10.37 -0.21
CA GLU A 76 -10.94 9.82 0.73
C GLU A 76 -12.38 10.28 0.44
N PHE A 77 -12.57 11.50 -0.08
CA PHE A 77 -13.89 12.01 -0.40
C PHE A 77 -14.55 11.19 -1.52
N ALA A 78 -13.80 10.85 -2.57
CA ALA A 78 -14.27 9.98 -3.65
C ALA A 78 -14.54 8.55 -3.16
N LEU A 79 -13.71 8.03 -2.24
CA LEU A 79 -13.94 6.73 -1.60
C LEU A 79 -15.21 6.71 -0.73
N ASN A 80 -15.51 7.79 -0.02
CA ASN A 80 -16.73 7.88 0.77
C ASN A 80 -17.97 7.99 -0.12
N ILE A 81 -17.90 8.71 -1.25
CA ILE A 81 -18.96 8.67 -2.28
C ILE A 81 -19.18 7.24 -2.77
N TYR A 82 -18.10 6.51 -3.09
CA TYR A 82 -18.20 5.11 -3.51
C TYR A 82 -18.94 4.26 -2.47
N LYS A 83 -18.54 4.34 -1.19
CA LYS A 83 -19.18 3.59 -0.11
C LYS A 83 -20.66 3.91 -0.02
N MET A 84 -21.03 5.20 -0.04
CA MET A 84 -22.43 5.63 0.01
C MET A 84 -23.23 5.13 -1.20
N LEU A 85 -22.71 5.27 -2.41
CA LEU A 85 -23.38 4.86 -3.65
C LEU A 85 -23.48 3.34 -3.78
N SER A 86 -22.53 2.58 -3.22
CA SER A 86 -22.57 1.12 -3.24
C SER A 86 -23.81 0.55 -2.56
N LEU A 87 -24.35 1.28 -1.58
CA LEU A 87 -25.55 0.93 -0.82
C LEU A 87 -26.86 1.31 -1.52
N SER A 88 -26.83 1.93 -2.71
CA SER A 88 -28.04 2.49 -3.33
C SER A 88 -29.14 1.46 -3.55
N HIS A 89 -30.39 1.91 -3.39
CA HIS A 89 -31.57 1.08 -3.60
C HIS A 89 -31.58 0.52 -5.04
N GLU A 90 -32.04 -0.72 -5.22
CA GLU A 90 -31.99 -1.42 -6.51
C GLU A 90 -32.80 -0.71 -7.59
N SER A 91 -33.90 -0.04 -7.23
CA SER A 91 -34.70 0.79 -8.15
C SER A 91 -33.99 2.06 -8.64
N GLN A 92 -32.81 2.38 -8.11
CA GLN A 92 -31.96 3.49 -8.57
C GLN A 92 -30.75 3.00 -9.38
N SER A 93 -30.71 1.70 -9.73
CA SER A 93 -29.56 1.12 -10.44
C SER A 93 -29.30 1.81 -11.77
N GLY A 94 -30.34 2.15 -12.53
CA GLY A 94 -30.21 2.88 -13.80
C GLY A 94 -29.59 4.28 -13.62
N ALA A 95 -30.14 5.06 -12.70
CA ALA A 95 -29.63 6.39 -12.36
C ALA A 95 -28.19 6.35 -11.81
N LEU A 96 -27.85 5.31 -11.04
CA LEU A 96 -26.49 5.08 -10.54
C LEU A 96 -25.52 4.78 -11.66
N VAL A 97 -25.84 3.86 -12.56
CA VAL A 97 -25.00 3.56 -13.74
C VAL A 97 -24.77 4.83 -14.56
N PHE A 98 -25.83 5.60 -14.83
CA PHE A 98 -25.74 6.87 -15.54
C PHE A 98 -24.79 7.87 -14.86
N LEU A 99 -24.93 8.05 -13.54
CA LEU A 99 -24.03 8.92 -12.78
C LEU A 99 -22.58 8.45 -12.88
N ILE A 100 -22.32 7.16 -12.70
CA ILE A 100 -20.98 6.58 -12.76
C ILE A 100 -20.34 6.87 -14.12
N CYS A 101 -21.06 6.64 -15.22
CA CYS A 101 -20.57 6.93 -16.57
C CYS A 101 -20.19 8.41 -16.77
N ARG A 102 -20.83 9.34 -16.06
CA ARG A 102 -20.53 10.78 -16.16
C ARG A 102 -19.33 11.23 -15.32
N ILE A 103 -18.96 10.48 -14.29
CA ILE A 103 -17.90 10.87 -13.35
C ILE A 103 -16.64 10.02 -13.47
N ILE A 104 -16.70 8.85 -14.12
CA ILE A 104 -15.60 7.88 -14.12
C ILE A 104 -14.29 8.42 -14.70
N GLY A 105 -14.34 9.23 -15.77
CA GLY A 105 -13.13 9.86 -16.34
C GLY A 105 -12.52 10.97 -15.47
N LYS A 106 -13.24 11.46 -14.45
CA LYS A 106 -12.75 12.47 -13.50
C LYS A 106 -12.07 11.86 -12.26
N LEU A 107 -12.20 10.54 -12.07
CA LEU A 107 -11.68 9.83 -10.91
C LEU A 107 -10.23 9.37 -11.15
N GLU A 108 -9.47 9.26 -10.06
CA GLU A 108 -8.16 8.60 -10.12
C GLU A 108 -8.32 7.11 -10.49
N PRO A 109 -7.37 6.51 -11.22
CA PRO A 109 -7.53 5.17 -11.78
C PRO A 109 -7.86 4.08 -10.76
N ALA A 110 -7.20 4.11 -9.60
CA ALA A 110 -7.43 3.13 -8.54
C ALA A 110 -8.86 3.19 -7.95
N ILE A 111 -9.46 4.38 -7.92
CA ILE A 111 -10.83 4.60 -7.46
C ILE A 111 -11.82 4.34 -8.59
N ALA A 112 -11.51 4.78 -9.81
CA ALA A 112 -12.34 4.58 -11.00
C ALA A 112 -12.67 3.10 -11.23
N VAL A 113 -11.71 2.19 -11.01
CA VAL A 113 -11.94 0.73 -11.11
C VAL A 113 -13.03 0.25 -10.13
N ARG A 114 -13.11 0.81 -8.92
CA ARG A 114 -14.15 0.46 -7.94
C ARG A 114 -15.53 0.89 -8.43
N PHE A 115 -15.64 2.11 -8.94
CA PHE A 115 -16.87 2.62 -9.54
C PHE A 115 -17.27 1.81 -10.79
N ALA A 116 -16.32 1.43 -11.64
CA ALA A 116 -16.57 0.60 -12.82
C ALA A 116 -17.14 -0.78 -12.44
N ASN A 117 -16.56 -1.42 -11.41
CA ASN A 117 -17.04 -2.70 -10.91
C ASN A 117 -18.47 -2.59 -10.35
N LEU A 118 -18.76 -1.54 -9.58
CA LEU A 118 -20.11 -1.27 -9.08
C LEU A 118 -21.12 -1.03 -10.22
N ALA A 119 -20.77 -0.23 -11.23
CA ALA A 119 -21.63 -0.03 -12.40
C ALA A 119 -21.87 -1.35 -13.14
N THR A 120 -20.83 -2.17 -13.31
CA THR A 120 -20.93 -3.49 -13.97
C THR A 120 -21.87 -4.42 -13.21
N GLU A 121 -21.78 -4.45 -11.89
CA GLU A 121 -22.68 -5.23 -11.03
C GLU A 121 -24.14 -4.76 -11.17
N ARG A 122 -24.37 -3.44 -11.13
CA ARG A 122 -25.71 -2.85 -11.29
C ARG A 122 -26.27 -3.07 -12.70
N CYS A 123 -25.45 -3.07 -13.74
CA CYS A 123 -25.86 -3.46 -15.09
C CYS A 123 -26.30 -4.92 -15.17
N LYS A 124 -25.62 -5.84 -14.46
CA LYS A 124 -26.04 -7.25 -14.39
C LYS A 124 -27.38 -7.39 -13.69
N MET A 125 -27.57 -6.71 -12.56
CA MET A 125 -28.86 -6.68 -11.86
C MET A 125 -29.97 -6.15 -12.78
N LEU A 126 -29.74 -5.01 -13.47
CA LEU A 126 -30.71 -4.45 -14.41
C LEU A 126 -31.06 -5.42 -15.55
N ALA A 127 -30.10 -6.20 -16.04
CA ALA A 127 -30.33 -7.18 -17.11
C ALA A 127 -31.28 -8.33 -16.72
N GLU A 128 -31.48 -8.55 -15.41
CA GLU A 128 -32.39 -9.58 -14.88
C GLU A 128 -33.82 -9.04 -14.65
N VAL A 129 -34.03 -7.72 -14.71
CA VAL A 129 -35.34 -7.09 -14.49
C VAL A 129 -36.12 -6.95 -15.81
N SER A 130 -37.44 -6.73 -15.72
CA SER A 130 -38.30 -6.53 -16.87
C SER A 130 -37.87 -5.31 -17.73
N PRO A 131 -38.10 -5.32 -19.05
CA PRO A 131 -37.74 -4.21 -19.94
C PRO A 131 -38.50 -2.91 -19.63
N GLU A 132 -39.65 -2.97 -18.95
CA GLU A 132 -40.39 -1.78 -18.52
C GLU A 132 -39.71 -1.12 -17.30
N ASP A 133 -39.27 -1.93 -16.34
CA ASP A 133 -38.53 -1.45 -15.16
C ASP A 133 -37.13 -0.93 -15.52
N ILE A 134 -36.49 -1.47 -16.56
CA ILE A 134 -35.25 -0.92 -17.08
C ILE A 134 -35.50 0.50 -17.65
N LYS A 135 -36.53 0.65 -18.49
CA LYS A 135 -36.85 1.94 -19.12
C LYS A 135 -37.26 3.01 -18.11
N SER A 136 -37.89 2.62 -17.00
CA SER A 136 -38.28 3.57 -15.94
C SER A 136 -37.08 4.10 -15.16
N GLN A 137 -35.99 3.33 -15.09
CA GLN A 137 -34.76 3.71 -14.38
C GLN A 137 -33.69 4.35 -15.27
N LEU A 138 -33.64 3.97 -16.55
CA LEU A 138 -32.65 4.45 -17.50
C LEU A 138 -33.29 4.60 -18.89
N SER A 139 -33.51 5.85 -19.29
CA SER A 139 -34.06 6.17 -20.61
C SER A 139 -33.06 5.85 -21.73
N LYS A 140 -33.56 5.71 -22.96
CA LYS A 140 -32.68 5.48 -24.12
C LYS A 140 -31.77 6.69 -24.38
N GLU A 141 -32.30 7.88 -24.13
CA GLU A 141 -31.61 9.15 -24.26
C GLU A 141 -30.46 9.25 -23.24
N ASP A 142 -30.73 8.90 -21.98
CA ASP A 142 -29.70 8.88 -20.93
C ASP A 142 -28.63 7.83 -21.20
N LEU A 143 -29.01 6.64 -21.69
CA LEU A 143 -28.05 5.62 -22.11
C LEU A 143 -27.13 6.14 -23.22
N GLN A 144 -27.68 6.83 -24.21
CA GLN A 144 -26.89 7.42 -25.29
C GLN A 144 -25.91 8.47 -24.75
N VAL A 145 -26.37 9.37 -23.87
CA VAL A 145 -25.52 10.38 -23.22
C VAL A 145 -24.42 9.74 -22.38
N ALA A 146 -24.71 8.63 -21.68
CA ALA A 146 -23.72 7.88 -20.92
C ALA A 146 -22.65 7.27 -21.82
N LEU A 147 -23.07 6.64 -22.93
CA LEU A 147 -22.14 6.06 -23.91
C LEU A 147 -21.26 7.13 -24.56
N GLU A 148 -21.81 8.28 -24.93
CA GLU A 148 -21.04 9.40 -25.48
C GLU A 148 -20.03 9.94 -24.46
N SER A 149 -20.41 10.03 -23.18
CA SER A 149 -19.50 10.45 -22.10
C SER A 149 -18.33 9.48 -21.95
N LEU A 150 -18.59 8.18 -21.99
CA LEU A 150 -17.54 7.16 -21.96
C LEU A 150 -16.65 7.17 -23.21
N HIS A 151 -17.19 7.50 -24.39
CA HIS A 151 -16.39 7.58 -25.61
C HIS A 151 -15.48 8.81 -25.64
N ARG A 152 -15.93 9.97 -25.14
CA ARG A 152 -15.07 11.15 -24.97
C ARG A 152 -13.87 10.85 -24.05
N ASP A 153 -14.09 10.03 -23.02
CA ASP A 153 -13.04 9.61 -22.09
C ASP A 153 -12.15 8.45 -22.66
N LYS A 154 -12.48 7.84 -23.80
CA LYS A 154 -11.59 6.86 -24.47
C LYS A 154 -10.41 7.52 -25.19
N ASP A 155 -10.49 8.80 -25.52
CA ASP A 155 -9.37 9.56 -26.11
C ASP A 155 -8.24 9.80 -25.08
N THR A 156 -8.54 9.64 -23.79
CA THR A 156 -7.51 9.29 -22.80
C THR A 156 -7.14 7.83 -22.96
N LYS A 157 -6.04 7.60 -23.68
CA LYS A 157 -5.42 6.29 -23.93
C LYS A 157 -5.49 5.40 -22.68
N PRO A 158 -5.80 4.09 -22.81
CA PRO A 158 -5.81 3.18 -21.69
C PRO A 158 -4.51 3.34 -20.90
N LEU A 159 -4.61 3.32 -19.57
CA LEU A 159 -3.47 3.34 -18.65
C LEU A 159 -2.70 2.03 -18.77
N ILE A 160 -2.05 1.84 -19.93
CA ILE A 160 -1.06 0.82 -20.12
C ILE A 160 0.13 1.29 -19.28
N LEU A 161 0.54 0.46 -18.32
CA LEU A 161 1.67 0.71 -17.42
C LEU A 161 2.91 1.24 -18.17
N LYS A 162 3.12 0.79 -19.43
CA LYS A 162 4.21 1.20 -20.33
C LYS A 162 4.10 2.62 -20.90
N GLN A 163 2.91 3.23 -20.93
CA GLN A 163 2.68 4.58 -21.47
C GLN A 163 2.72 5.67 -20.39
N HIS A 164 2.37 5.34 -19.15
CA HIS A 164 2.49 6.24 -17.98
C HIS A 164 3.86 6.18 -17.29
N MET A 165 4.63 5.12 -17.56
CA MET A 165 6.06 5.09 -17.31
C MET A 165 6.77 5.23 -18.65
N PRO A 166 6.77 6.41 -19.30
CA PRO A 166 7.52 6.59 -20.51
C PRO A 166 8.98 6.28 -20.17
N VAL A 167 9.53 5.23 -20.78
CA VAL A 167 10.98 4.94 -20.79
C VAL A 167 11.73 6.02 -21.62
N GLN A 168 11.13 7.19 -21.82
CA GLN A 168 11.64 8.28 -22.65
C GLN A 168 12.42 9.32 -21.85
N ASP A 169 12.29 9.34 -20.52
CA ASP A 169 13.37 9.94 -19.76
C ASP A 169 14.44 8.85 -19.66
N SER A 170 15.52 9.03 -20.43
CA SER A 170 16.81 8.52 -19.96
C SER A 170 17.08 9.30 -18.69
N GLY A 171 16.40 8.91 -17.61
CA GLY A 171 16.49 9.53 -16.30
C GLY A 171 17.96 9.70 -15.96
N PRO A 172 18.29 10.63 -15.05
CA PRO A 172 19.67 10.99 -14.76
C PRO A 172 20.52 9.72 -14.73
N LYS A 173 21.57 9.68 -15.57
CA LYS A 173 22.39 8.47 -15.78
C LYS A 173 22.57 7.80 -14.43
N PRO A 174 22.17 6.52 -14.27
CA PRO A 174 22.10 5.91 -12.96
C PRO A 174 23.47 6.01 -12.30
N ASP A 175 23.56 6.90 -11.32
CA ASP A 175 24.75 7.04 -10.52
C ASP A 175 24.74 5.87 -9.55
N PHE A 176 25.45 4.83 -9.96
CA PHE A 176 25.56 3.58 -9.23
C PHE A 176 26.00 3.80 -7.78
N VAL A 177 26.88 4.78 -7.55
CA VAL A 177 27.39 5.11 -6.21
C VAL A 177 26.28 5.73 -5.39
N LEU A 178 25.56 6.72 -5.95
CA LEU A 178 24.44 7.35 -5.28
C LEU A 178 23.31 6.37 -4.97
N ILE A 179 22.94 5.51 -5.93
CA ILE A 179 21.86 4.52 -5.75
C ILE A 179 22.23 3.53 -4.64
N SER A 180 23.47 3.06 -4.63
CA SER A 180 23.98 2.13 -3.62
C SER A 180 24.00 2.78 -2.23
N ASP A 181 24.52 4.00 -2.12
CA ASP A 181 24.57 4.77 -0.87
C ASP A 181 23.18 4.98 -0.26
N ARG A 182 22.22 5.40 -1.09
CA ARG A 182 20.82 5.58 -0.66
C ARG A 182 20.21 4.28 -0.16
N LEU A 183 20.43 3.18 -0.87
CA LEU A 183 19.92 1.87 -0.47
C LEU A 183 20.53 1.40 0.87
N ILE A 184 21.85 1.50 1.04
CA ILE A 184 22.52 1.15 2.30
C ILE A 184 21.96 1.96 3.46
N THR A 185 21.78 3.27 3.24
CA THR A 185 21.21 4.21 4.22
C THR A 185 19.79 3.81 4.60
N MET A 186 18.95 3.44 3.64
CA MET A 186 17.59 2.98 3.90
C MET A 186 17.57 1.68 4.71
N VAL A 187 18.42 0.71 4.38
CA VAL A 187 18.52 -0.56 5.13
C VAL A 187 19.06 -0.31 6.55
N GLN A 188 20.02 0.61 6.71
CA GLN A 188 20.54 1.00 8.03
C GLN A 188 19.47 1.70 8.88
N TYR A 189 18.70 2.60 8.27
CA TYR A 189 17.55 3.22 8.93
C TYR A 189 16.53 2.16 9.35
N TRP A 190 16.24 1.18 8.47
CA TRP A 190 15.32 0.09 8.77
C TRP A 190 15.79 -0.75 9.96
N GLU A 191 17.05 -1.16 9.96
CA GLU A 191 17.71 -1.84 11.07
C GLU A 191 17.58 -1.06 12.38
N HIS A 192 17.91 0.23 12.35
CA HIS A 192 17.94 1.05 13.55
C HIS A 192 16.56 1.14 14.21
N ASN A 193 15.54 1.49 13.42
CA ASN A 193 14.20 1.82 13.89
C ASN A 193 13.32 0.61 14.21
N PHE A 194 13.55 -0.54 13.55
CA PHE A 194 12.64 -1.69 13.67
C PHE A 194 13.26 -2.90 14.39
N TYR A 195 14.58 -2.93 14.59
CA TYR A 195 15.28 -4.09 15.14
C TYR A 195 16.28 -3.78 16.27
N THR A 196 16.89 -2.58 16.31
CA THR A 196 17.82 -2.23 17.41
C THR A 196 17.20 -1.37 18.51
N LYS A 197 16.35 -0.41 18.13
CA LYS A 197 15.57 0.41 19.07
C LYS A 197 14.16 0.56 18.49
N PRO A 198 13.17 -0.20 18.96
CA PRO A 198 11.79 -0.02 18.53
C PRO A 198 11.30 1.33 19.10
N ILE A 199 11.53 2.40 18.35
CA ILE A 199 10.75 3.62 18.48
C ILE A 199 9.33 3.19 18.11
N GLY A 200 8.34 3.50 18.96
CA GLY A 200 6.95 3.04 18.79
C GLY A 200 6.44 3.25 17.35
N ASP A 201 5.43 2.49 16.94
CA ASP A 201 4.97 2.33 15.53
C ASP A 201 4.94 3.64 14.71
N ILE A 202 6.08 4.03 14.11
CA ILE A 202 6.23 5.25 13.29
C ILE A 202 5.50 5.07 11.96
N LEU A 203 5.43 3.83 11.49
CA LEU A 203 4.71 3.43 10.29
C LEU A 203 3.34 2.93 10.70
N GLY A 204 2.27 3.42 10.08
CA GLY A 204 0.92 2.90 10.35
C GLY A 204 0.86 1.36 10.24
N LYS A 205 0.01 0.73 11.07
CA LYS A 205 -0.19 -0.72 11.21
C LYS A 205 -0.53 -1.41 9.88
N GLY A 206 0.47 -1.63 9.03
CA GLY A 206 0.28 -2.21 7.70
C GLY A 206 1.41 -1.91 6.72
N LEU A 207 2.15 -0.82 6.89
CA LEU A 207 3.21 -0.42 5.95
C LEU A 207 4.56 -1.08 6.22
N ARG A 208 4.78 -1.62 7.43
CA ARG A 208 6.06 -2.25 7.79
C ARG A 208 6.43 -3.40 6.84
N LYS A 209 5.52 -4.37 6.66
CA LYS A 209 5.80 -5.56 5.83
C LYS A 209 6.01 -5.22 4.35
N PRO A 210 5.18 -4.37 3.70
CA PRO A 210 5.42 -3.94 2.32
C PRO A 210 6.77 -3.24 2.13
N ILE A 211 7.16 -2.33 3.02
CA ILE A 211 8.42 -1.58 2.89
C ILE A 211 9.62 -2.51 3.13
N GLU A 212 9.56 -3.39 4.12
CA GLU A 212 10.61 -4.41 4.34
C GLU A 212 10.79 -5.29 3.11
N SER A 213 9.67 -5.79 2.55
CA SER A 213 9.71 -6.58 1.33
C SER A 213 10.32 -5.82 0.17
N LEU A 214 10.00 -4.53 0.02
CA LEU A 214 10.57 -3.69 -1.03
C LEU A 214 12.08 -3.51 -0.85
N LEU A 215 12.54 -3.21 0.37
CA LEU A 215 13.96 -3.06 0.69
C LEU A 215 14.74 -4.35 0.41
N ILE A 216 14.19 -5.50 0.79
CA ILE A 216 14.78 -6.81 0.49
C ILE A 216 14.84 -7.04 -1.02
N SER A 217 13.76 -6.77 -1.75
CA SER A 217 13.73 -6.95 -3.21
C SER A 217 14.74 -6.05 -3.93
N LEU A 218 14.82 -4.77 -3.56
CA LEU A 218 15.79 -3.82 -4.13
C LEU A 218 17.23 -4.23 -3.83
N SER A 219 17.50 -4.70 -2.61
CA SER A 219 18.82 -5.18 -2.19
C SER A 219 19.24 -6.49 -2.86
N ARG A 220 18.34 -7.19 -3.55
CA ARG A 220 18.65 -8.43 -4.29
C ARG A 220 18.90 -8.20 -5.78
N LEU A 221 18.77 -6.97 -6.27
CA LEU A 221 19.10 -6.61 -7.64
C LEU A 221 20.60 -6.79 -7.90
N GLU A 222 20.97 -7.43 -9.00
CA GLU A 222 22.36 -7.77 -9.34
C GLU A 222 23.32 -6.57 -9.32
N VAL A 223 22.79 -5.37 -9.57
CA VAL A 223 23.57 -4.14 -9.57
C VAL A 223 24.11 -3.84 -8.16
N VAL A 224 23.31 -4.03 -7.11
CA VAL A 224 23.59 -3.54 -5.74
C VAL A 224 23.72 -4.65 -4.69
N ASN A 225 23.48 -5.92 -5.06
CA ASN A 225 23.35 -7.03 -4.11
C ASN A 225 24.59 -7.29 -3.24
N ASN A 226 25.78 -7.17 -3.81
CA ASN A 226 27.03 -7.37 -3.07
C ASN A 226 27.26 -6.23 -2.07
N ILE A 227 26.95 -5.01 -2.48
CA ILE A 227 27.10 -3.80 -1.66
C ILE A 227 26.07 -3.77 -0.52
N ALA A 228 24.84 -4.21 -0.76
CA ALA A 228 23.78 -4.19 0.22
C ALA A 228 24.08 -5.04 1.48
N LEU A 229 24.93 -6.06 1.31
CA LEU A 229 25.41 -6.92 2.39
C LEU A 229 26.54 -6.29 3.23
N ILE A 230 27.20 -5.24 2.74
CA ILE A 230 28.31 -4.58 3.45
C ILE A 230 27.73 -3.68 4.54
N PRO A 231 27.96 -3.98 5.83
CA PRO A 231 27.47 -3.13 6.90
C PRO A 231 28.27 -1.82 6.98
N PRO A 232 27.68 -0.72 7.48
CA PRO A 232 28.35 0.59 7.54
C PRO A 232 29.73 0.58 8.21
N ILE A 233 29.90 -0.20 9.28
CA ILE A 233 31.16 -0.32 10.02
C ILE A 233 32.27 -1.00 9.21
N ALA A 234 31.93 -1.72 8.14
CA ALA A 234 32.89 -2.46 7.33
C ALA A 234 33.46 -1.66 6.15
N TRP A 235 32.94 -0.45 5.86
CA TRP A 235 33.37 0.34 4.70
C TRP A 235 34.85 0.70 4.71
N SER A 236 35.47 0.80 5.89
CA SER A 236 36.91 1.03 6.01
C SER A 236 37.77 -0.12 5.48
N TYR A 237 37.20 -1.32 5.35
CA TYR A 237 37.88 -2.52 4.85
C TYR A 237 37.58 -2.81 3.38
N VAL A 238 36.64 -2.10 2.76
CA VAL A 238 36.15 -2.44 1.42
C VAL A 238 37.20 -2.18 0.36
N GLU A 239 37.36 -3.15 -0.54
CA GLU A 239 38.21 -3.03 -1.72
C GLU A 239 37.35 -2.74 -2.95
N VAL A 240 37.70 -1.68 -3.67
CA VAL A 240 37.00 -1.25 -4.88
C VAL A 240 37.90 -1.49 -6.09
N THR A 241 37.42 -2.31 -7.03
CA THR A 241 38.10 -2.51 -8.31
C THR A 241 37.46 -1.63 -9.38
N VAL A 242 38.27 -0.78 -10.01
CA VAL A 242 37.85 0.17 -11.05
C VAL A 242 38.54 -0.21 -12.36
N LYS A 243 37.78 -0.26 -13.46
CA LYS A 243 38.31 -0.45 -14.82
C LYS A 243 37.63 0.52 -15.77
N ASN A 244 38.40 1.27 -16.55
CA ASN A 244 37.90 2.27 -17.50
C ASN A 244 36.89 3.25 -16.85
N ASP A 245 37.22 3.79 -15.68
CA ASP A 245 36.37 4.70 -14.88
C ASP A 245 34.99 4.14 -14.48
N THR A 246 34.81 2.82 -14.59
CA THR A 246 33.62 2.11 -14.12
C THR A 246 33.98 1.17 -12.97
N ILE A 247 33.20 1.25 -11.88
CA ILE A 247 33.32 0.34 -10.73
C ILE A 247 32.89 -1.05 -11.18
N GLN A 248 33.79 -2.03 -11.12
CA GLN A 248 33.50 -3.41 -11.56
C GLN A 248 33.14 -4.33 -10.40
N LYS A 249 33.75 -4.14 -9.25
CA LYS A 249 33.56 -5.01 -8.08
C LYS A 249 33.80 -4.21 -6.81
N ILE A 250 32.89 -4.36 -5.86
CA ILE A 250 33.02 -3.86 -4.49
C ILE A 250 32.88 -5.09 -3.61
N ASP A 251 33.96 -5.43 -2.90
CA ASP A 251 34.01 -6.61 -2.06
C ASP A 251 34.45 -6.26 -0.63
N LEU A 252 33.97 -7.07 0.31
CA LEU A 252 34.45 -7.06 1.68
C LEU A 252 35.50 -8.18 1.85
N PRO A 253 36.77 -7.85 2.14
CA PRO A 253 37.82 -8.84 2.38
C PRO A 253 37.48 -9.78 3.54
N LEU A 254 37.92 -11.04 3.45
CA LEU A 254 37.64 -12.06 4.46
C LEU A 254 38.18 -11.69 5.85
N GLN A 255 39.31 -10.99 5.89
CA GLN A 255 39.96 -10.54 7.12
C GLN A 255 39.07 -9.56 7.90
N ALA A 256 38.25 -8.76 7.21
CA ALA A 256 37.34 -7.83 7.85
C ALA A 256 36.29 -8.56 8.71
N LEU A 257 35.89 -9.77 8.30
CA LEU A 257 34.93 -10.60 9.04
C LEU A 257 35.54 -11.28 10.28
N GLN A 258 36.85 -11.16 10.50
CA GLN A 258 37.48 -11.65 11.74
C GLN A 258 37.26 -10.70 12.92
N ASP A 259 36.88 -9.44 12.64
CA ASP A 259 36.41 -8.49 13.63
C ASP A 259 34.95 -8.83 14.03
N MET A 260 34.74 -9.11 15.31
CA MET A 260 33.45 -9.47 15.88
C MET A 260 32.33 -8.47 15.55
N ASP A 261 32.58 -7.17 15.64
CA ASP A 261 31.54 -6.14 15.46
C ASP A 261 31.12 -6.04 13.99
N VAL A 262 32.09 -6.23 13.09
CA VAL A 262 31.87 -6.31 11.65
C VAL A 262 31.09 -7.58 11.31
N LEU A 263 31.48 -8.73 11.86
CA LEU A 263 30.82 -10.02 11.64
C LEU A 263 29.37 -10.01 12.10
N GLU A 264 29.08 -9.47 13.29
CA GLU A 264 27.72 -9.38 13.81
C GLU A 264 26.84 -8.49 12.91
N SER A 265 27.38 -7.34 12.50
CA SER A 265 26.69 -6.41 11.59
C SER A 265 26.44 -7.03 10.21
N PHE A 266 27.42 -7.81 9.71
CA PHE A 266 27.30 -8.54 8.45
C PHE A 266 26.23 -9.64 8.54
N LEU A 267 26.22 -10.43 9.61
CA LEU A 267 25.22 -11.48 9.84
C LEU A 267 23.79 -10.93 9.92
N PHE A 268 23.62 -9.73 10.50
CA PHE A 268 22.34 -9.04 10.47
C PHE A 268 21.86 -8.81 9.02
N ARG A 269 22.74 -8.27 8.17
CA ARG A 269 22.44 -8.00 6.75
C ARG A 269 22.11 -9.29 6.00
N VAL A 270 22.88 -10.35 6.21
CA VAL A 270 22.63 -11.68 5.61
C VAL A 270 21.27 -12.23 6.05
N ASN A 271 20.91 -12.11 7.32
CA ASN A 271 19.64 -12.62 7.83
C ASN A 271 18.43 -11.81 7.35
N LEU A 272 18.57 -10.50 7.19
CA LEU A 272 17.51 -9.63 6.67
C LEU A 272 17.31 -9.81 5.16
N LEU A 273 18.42 -9.71 4.41
CA LEU A 273 18.39 -9.62 2.96
C LEU A 273 18.42 -11.00 2.31
N GLY A 274 19.02 -12.00 2.93
CA GLY A 274 19.26 -13.32 2.35
C GLY A 274 20.20 -13.27 1.16
N TRP A 275 20.07 -14.26 0.27
CA TRP A 275 20.87 -14.40 -0.95
C TRP A 275 19.97 -14.50 -2.20
N SER A 276 20.46 -14.03 -3.34
CA SER A 276 19.73 -14.00 -4.62
C SER A 276 20.22 -15.05 -5.64
N CYS A 277 21.47 -15.51 -5.52
CA CYS A 277 22.04 -16.50 -6.43
C CYS A 277 23.01 -17.46 -5.72
N LYS A 278 23.34 -18.59 -6.38
CA LYS A 278 24.28 -19.59 -5.86
C LYS A 278 25.67 -18.99 -5.58
N LYS A 279 26.15 -18.13 -6.46
CA LYS A 279 27.45 -17.45 -6.30
C LYS A 279 27.47 -16.62 -5.00
N GLN A 280 26.44 -15.79 -4.76
CA GLN A 280 26.35 -14.98 -3.54
C GLN A 280 26.27 -15.85 -2.28
N PHE A 281 25.56 -16.99 -2.35
CA PHE A 281 25.54 -17.96 -1.25
C PHE A 281 26.95 -18.50 -0.95
N GLU A 282 27.70 -18.88 -1.98
CA GLU A 282 29.08 -19.39 -1.84
C GLU A 282 30.03 -18.31 -1.30
N GLU A 283 29.87 -17.05 -1.71
CA GLU A 283 30.65 -15.92 -1.19
C GLU A 283 30.38 -15.68 0.30
N ILE A 284 29.11 -15.68 0.73
CA ILE A 284 28.77 -15.57 2.16
C ILE A 284 29.33 -16.78 2.92
N TRP A 285 29.19 -17.98 2.38
CA TRP A 285 29.71 -19.21 2.98
C TRP A 285 31.22 -19.14 3.23
N VAL A 286 32.00 -18.75 2.22
CA VAL A 286 33.45 -18.59 2.34
C VAL A 286 33.79 -17.47 3.32
N GLY A 287 33.04 -16.37 3.31
CA GLY A 287 33.13 -15.28 4.29
C GLY A 287 33.04 -15.78 5.73
N LEU A 288 32.00 -16.56 6.03
CA LEU A 288 31.77 -17.09 7.38
C LEU A 288 32.82 -18.13 7.80
N LEU A 289 33.32 -18.94 6.87
CA LEU A 289 34.46 -19.83 7.16
C LEU A 289 35.74 -19.04 7.46
N GLY A 290 36.00 -17.97 6.70
CA GLY A 290 37.14 -17.08 6.90
C GLY A 290 37.10 -16.31 8.22
N ALA A 291 35.91 -16.17 8.83
CA ALA A 291 35.70 -15.56 10.13
C ALA A 291 35.97 -16.48 11.33
N LEU A 292 36.03 -17.81 11.13
CA LEU A 292 36.26 -18.78 12.22
C LEU A 292 37.53 -18.52 13.05
N PRO A 293 38.68 -18.14 12.45
CA PRO A 293 39.90 -17.83 13.21
C PRO A 293 39.85 -16.49 13.98
N GLY A 294 38.82 -15.66 13.77
CA GLY A 294 38.67 -14.36 14.42
C GLY A 294 38.19 -14.44 15.87
N ASN A 295 37.99 -13.29 16.51
CA ASN A 295 37.50 -13.20 17.90
C ASN A 295 35.97 -13.45 18.01
N GLY A 296 35.26 -13.55 16.88
CA GLY A 296 33.83 -13.80 16.77
C GLY A 296 33.43 -15.24 16.40
N THR A 297 34.23 -16.27 16.67
CA THR A 297 34.00 -17.66 16.20
C THR A 297 32.58 -18.19 16.47
N HIS A 298 32.01 -17.88 17.64
CA HIS A 298 30.64 -18.31 17.99
C HIS A 298 29.57 -17.71 17.07
N TRP A 299 29.75 -16.45 16.64
CA TRP A 299 28.90 -15.80 15.64
C TRP A 299 29.09 -16.43 14.26
N ALA A 300 30.32 -16.74 13.87
CA ALA A 300 30.61 -17.42 12.60
C ALA A 300 29.92 -18.79 12.52
N VAL A 301 30.04 -19.63 13.57
CA VAL A 301 29.37 -20.93 13.66
C VAL A 301 27.84 -20.78 13.58
N ARG A 302 27.28 -19.81 14.30
CA ARG A 302 25.85 -19.52 14.25
C ARG A 302 25.39 -19.07 12.87
N GLY A 303 26.17 -18.20 12.23
CA GLY A 303 25.91 -17.72 10.88
C GLY A 303 25.90 -18.86 9.85
N ILE A 304 26.85 -19.80 9.97
CA ILE A 304 26.90 -20.99 9.13
C ILE A 304 25.64 -21.83 9.30
N ALA A 305 25.24 -22.11 10.55
CA ALA A 305 24.02 -22.86 10.83
C ALA A 305 22.76 -22.17 10.25
N GLN A 306 22.67 -20.84 10.41
CA GLN A 306 21.56 -20.05 9.86
C GLN A 306 21.54 -20.07 8.33
N LEU A 307 22.69 -19.86 7.69
CA LEU A 307 22.81 -19.89 6.23
C LEU A 307 22.38 -21.24 5.67
N LEU A 308 22.82 -22.35 6.27
CA LEU A 308 22.40 -23.70 5.89
C LEU A 308 20.90 -23.90 6.08
N ALA A 309 20.31 -23.41 7.17
CA ALA A 309 18.86 -23.51 7.39
C ALA A 309 18.05 -22.83 6.27
N THR A 310 18.57 -21.77 5.63
CA THR A 310 17.89 -21.11 4.49
C THR A 310 17.83 -21.97 3.22
N THR A 311 18.64 -23.04 3.13
CA THR A 311 18.63 -23.97 1.98
C THR A 311 17.51 -25.02 2.08
N ALA A 312 16.90 -25.17 3.28
CA ALA A 312 15.84 -26.15 3.50
C ALA A 312 14.55 -25.80 2.73
N PRO A 313 13.93 -26.75 2.00
CA PRO A 313 12.74 -26.51 1.18
C PRO A 313 11.54 -25.92 1.96
N ALA A 314 11.41 -26.24 3.24
CA ALA A 314 10.33 -25.77 4.11
C ALA A 314 10.46 -24.29 4.56
N LEU A 315 11.68 -23.74 4.56
CA LEU A 315 11.97 -22.39 5.05
C LEU A 315 12.06 -21.33 3.95
N ARG A 316 12.15 -21.73 2.67
CA ARG A 316 12.10 -20.78 1.52
C ARG A 316 10.82 -19.93 1.47
N ARG A 317 9.75 -20.31 2.16
CA ARG A 317 8.45 -19.60 2.19
C ARG A 317 8.20 -18.78 3.46
N ARG A 318 9.12 -18.75 4.43
CA ARG A 318 8.99 -17.94 5.66
C ARG A 318 10.09 -16.87 5.71
N PRO A 319 9.79 -15.64 6.15
CA PRO A 319 10.84 -14.66 6.46
C PRO A 319 11.77 -15.26 7.52
N ALA A 320 13.08 -15.17 7.30
CA ALA A 320 14.08 -15.67 8.23
C ALA A 320 13.83 -15.07 9.62
N LEU A 321 13.96 -15.91 10.66
CA LEU A 321 13.81 -15.49 12.05
C LEU A 321 14.85 -14.43 12.38
N HIS A 322 14.40 -13.19 12.36
CA HIS A 322 15.19 -12.03 12.72
C HIS A 322 15.40 -12.04 14.23
N LEU A 323 16.65 -12.23 14.68
CA LEU A 323 16.97 -12.04 16.09
C LEU A 323 17.30 -10.57 16.33
N PRO A 324 16.67 -9.92 17.33
CA PRO A 324 17.05 -8.58 17.73
C PRO A 324 18.49 -8.59 18.25
N ARG A 325 19.22 -7.50 17.99
CA ARG A 325 20.51 -7.20 18.63
C ARG A 325 20.27 -7.01 20.12
N THR A 326 20.31 -8.08 20.90
CA THR A 326 20.35 -7.97 22.35
C THR A 326 21.75 -7.52 22.73
N ARG A 327 21.95 -6.20 22.89
CA ARG A 327 23.04 -5.72 23.74
C ARG A 327 22.80 -6.31 25.12
N VAL A 328 23.60 -7.31 25.49
CA VAL A 328 23.75 -7.66 26.90
C VAL A 328 24.38 -6.43 27.52
N TYR A 329 23.59 -5.68 28.30
CA TYR A 329 24.17 -4.72 29.23
C TYR A 329 25.03 -5.55 30.17
N LEU A 330 26.36 -5.39 30.06
CA LEU A 330 27.24 -5.65 31.19
C LEU A 330 26.68 -4.79 32.32
N THR A 331 26.04 -5.43 33.28
CA THR A 331 25.77 -4.80 34.56
C THR A 331 27.13 -4.46 35.16
N ASP A 332 27.40 -3.18 35.34
CA ASP A 332 28.48 -2.71 36.19
C ASP A 332 28.39 -3.42 37.55
N GLY A 333 29.50 -4.03 37.96
CA GLY A 333 29.82 -4.32 39.36
C GLY A 333 28.98 -5.38 40.07
N GLY A 334 29.59 -6.55 40.23
CA GLY A 334 29.24 -7.57 41.22
C GLY A 334 30.38 -8.53 41.41
#